data_AF-A0A7C4UDE9-F1
#
_entry.id   AF-A0A7C4UDE9-F1
#
_cell.length_a   1.000
_cell.length_b   1.000
_cell.length_c   1.000
_cell.angle_alpha   90.00
_cell.angle_beta   90.00
_cell.angle_gamma   90.00
#
_symmetry.space_group_name_H-M   'P 1'
#
loop_
_entity.id
_entity.type
_entity.pdbx_description
1 polymer ?
#
loop_
_entity_poly.entity_id
_entity_poly.type
_entity_poly.pdbx_seq_one_letter_code
_entity_poly.pdbx_strand_id
1 'polypeptide(L)'
;MHTVRCWITRFSAVRPHLRLSVRALVQSVCLPAPRIRLICTLALLAGIAILIHVKSRHRVVLLDFGPTNGTFQGYNPLRRLHAGQVMFRDFYPYLGIGPTVTSYLVLRLEGNDFRSSVHSQEILAAILHVGTLILLARLCRLSWFWSVAIAALLVFAGAKYCPTIEESYLPRTDHWAATIHGLFYMSQSAIALRAAAPILLCVYAVVRHQFGNTWEAKWSHCLADGCAAGLSLLWSNDYGLPTFAGFMTLFGLLAPGLTWSDRVKRSLRMAIVALITAGIVLTIATAGRPWAWFQYNAGVAADQFWYYEGRKVLRLSEIPRPAWVCLGLASAGLLAVDLWRRPGALGARCLLFMLMVQLGAGYLSSIGGHIENHYFSAFQRTLTFAAPYAVLRMFPAVNRTLPALRSAIARVNASLGRNPRTVWVGAIVQVSLAFWIGREAKF
;
A
#
# COMPACT_ATOMS: atom_id res chain seq x y z
N MET A 1 -31.56 -37.55 18.71
CA MET A 1 -30.44 -37.74 17.75
C MET A 1 -30.83 -38.69 16.58
N HIS A 2 -32.03 -38.55 15.99
CA HIS A 2 -32.47 -39.41 14.89
C HIS A 2 -33.06 -38.69 13.66
N THR A 3 -32.88 -37.37 13.55
CA THR A 3 -33.51 -36.54 12.50
C THR A 3 -32.54 -35.63 11.73
N VAL A 4 -31.29 -36.06 11.53
CA VAL A 4 -30.30 -35.35 10.67
C VAL A 4 -29.73 -36.22 9.55
N ARG A 5 -30.07 -37.53 9.50
CA ARG A 5 -29.54 -38.45 8.47
C ARG A 5 -30.28 -38.42 7.13
N CYS A 6 -31.37 -37.65 6.98
CA CYS A 6 -32.21 -37.71 5.77
C CYS A 6 -31.93 -36.65 4.68
N TRP A 7 -30.97 -35.73 4.89
CA TRP A 7 -30.65 -34.69 3.90
C TRP A 7 -29.38 -34.95 3.06
N ILE A 8 -28.58 -35.96 3.39
CA ILE A 8 -27.32 -36.26 2.67
C ILE A 8 -27.49 -37.32 1.56
N THR A 9 -28.62 -38.04 1.53
CA THR A 9 -28.85 -39.12 0.56
C THR A 9 -29.62 -38.74 -0.71
N ARG A 10 -30.02 -37.46 -0.89
CA ARG A 10 -30.73 -36.99 -2.11
C ARG A 10 -29.88 -36.22 -3.12
N PHE A 11 -28.57 -36.06 -2.90
CA PHE A 11 -27.65 -35.45 -3.89
C PHE A 11 -26.76 -36.45 -4.64
N SER A 12 -27.06 -37.76 -4.54
CA SER A 12 -26.34 -38.82 -5.26
C SER A 12 -26.93 -39.15 -6.65
N ALA A 13 -28.00 -38.47 -7.08
CA ALA A 13 -28.66 -38.71 -8.38
C ALA A 13 -28.41 -37.60 -9.43
N VAL A 14 -27.24 -36.95 -9.41
CA VAL A 14 -26.83 -36.05 -10.51
C VAL A 14 -26.03 -36.85 -11.54
N ARG A 15 -26.54 -36.83 -12.77
CA ARG A 15 -26.11 -37.60 -13.95
C ARG A 15 -24.57 -37.68 -14.12
N PRO A 16 -24.03 -38.85 -14.51
CA PRO A 16 -22.59 -39.08 -14.69
C PRO A 16 -21.91 -38.17 -15.74
N HIS A 17 -22.67 -37.52 -16.63
CA HIS A 17 -22.15 -36.58 -17.63
C HIS A 17 -21.63 -35.25 -17.05
N LEU A 18 -21.98 -34.89 -15.80
CA LEU A 18 -21.50 -33.68 -15.13
C LEU A 18 -20.22 -33.90 -14.29
N ARG A 19 -19.75 -35.15 -14.11
CA ARG A 19 -18.47 -35.43 -13.43
C ARG A 19 -17.25 -35.20 -14.31
N LEU A 20 -17.43 -35.18 -15.64
CA LEU A 20 -16.38 -34.89 -16.62
C LEU A 20 -16.01 -33.40 -16.69
N SER A 21 -16.91 -32.48 -16.31
CA SER A 21 -16.63 -31.05 -16.36
C SER A 21 -15.76 -30.58 -15.20
N VAL A 22 -15.88 -31.13 -13.99
CA VAL A 22 -15.05 -30.68 -12.84
C VAL A 22 -13.62 -31.18 -12.96
N ARG A 23 -13.39 -32.40 -13.47
CA ARG A 23 -12.01 -32.90 -13.73
C ARG A 23 -11.34 -32.13 -14.86
N ALA A 24 -12.07 -31.82 -15.94
CA ALA A 24 -11.57 -30.98 -17.03
C ALA A 24 -11.35 -29.52 -16.60
N LEU A 25 -12.22 -28.97 -15.74
CA LEU A 25 -12.07 -27.62 -15.16
C LEU A 25 -10.91 -27.55 -14.14
N VAL A 26 -10.67 -28.63 -13.40
CA VAL A 26 -9.53 -28.73 -12.47
C VAL A 26 -8.22 -29.01 -13.23
N GLN A 27 -8.26 -29.75 -14.35
CA GLN A 27 -7.12 -29.94 -15.26
C GLN A 27 -6.84 -28.69 -16.10
N SER A 28 -7.85 -27.86 -16.42
CA SER A 28 -7.66 -26.57 -17.11
C SER A 28 -7.19 -25.45 -16.16
N VAL A 29 -7.35 -25.65 -14.84
CA VAL A 29 -6.76 -24.80 -13.77
C VAL A 29 -5.40 -25.37 -13.30
N CYS A 30 -4.79 -26.28 -14.06
CA CYS A 30 -3.38 -26.60 -13.88
C CYS A 30 -2.55 -25.35 -14.18
N LEU A 31 -1.89 -24.82 -13.13
CA LEU A 31 -0.92 -23.73 -13.29
C LEU A 31 0.10 -24.14 -14.35
N PRO A 32 0.31 -23.32 -15.37
CA PRO A 32 1.02 -23.78 -16.53
C PRO A 32 2.53 -23.86 -16.21
N ALA A 33 3.30 -24.57 -17.05
CA ALA A 33 4.74 -24.78 -16.88
C ALA A 33 5.48 -23.48 -16.48
N PRO A 34 6.63 -23.51 -15.77
CA PRO A 34 7.31 -22.28 -15.32
C PRO A 34 7.50 -21.22 -16.41
N ARG A 35 7.75 -21.66 -17.67
CA ARG A 35 7.78 -20.77 -18.85
C ARG A 35 6.44 -20.09 -19.13
N ILE A 36 5.34 -20.83 -19.08
CA ILE A 36 4.00 -20.27 -19.28
C ILE A 36 3.63 -19.33 -18.12
N ARG A 37 3.99 -19.65 -16.87
CA ARG A 37 3.79 -18.70 -15.74
C ARG A 37 4.54 -17.39 -15.95
N LEU A 38 5.75 -17.44 -16.48
CA LEU A 38 6.49 -16.24 -16.85
C LEU A 38 5.76 -15.46 -17.95
N ILE A 39 5.37 -16.14 -19.04
CA ILE A 39 4.61 -15.53 -20.14
C ILE A 39 3.32 -14.87 -19.64
N CYS A 40 2.51 -15.57 -18.84
CA CYS A 40 1.30 -15.01 -18.27
C CYS A 40 1.59 -13.83 -17.32
N THR A 41 2.68 -13.89 -16.54
CA THR A 41 3.08 -12.76 -15.68
C THR A 41 3.43 -11.54 -16.52
N LEU A 42 4.22 -11.72 -17.59
CA LEU A 42 4.58 -10.64 -18.51
C LEU A 42 3.35 -10.09 -19.24
N ALA A 43 2.44 -10.95 -19.69
CA ALA A 43 1.18 -10.54 -20.32
C ALA A 43 0.29 -9.74 -19.37
N LEU A 44 0.18 -10.15 -18.10
CA LEU A 44 -0.56 -9.39 -17.08
C LEU A 44 0.08 -8.03 -16.80
N LEU A 45 1.41 -7.96 -16.70
CA LEU A 45 2.13 -6.69 -16.53
C LEU A 45 1.93 -5.77 -17.74
N ALA A 46 1.99 -6.30 -18.96
CA ALA A 46 1.71 -5.55 -20.18
C ALA A 46 0.25 -5.05 -20.20
N GLY A 47 -0.72 -5.88 -19.83
CA GLY A 47 -2.12 -5.48 -19.73
C GLY A 47 -2.34 -4.37 -18.69
N ILE A 48 -1.68 -4.46 -17.53
CA ILE A 48 -1.69 -3.38 -16.53
C ILE A 48 -1.06 -2.10 -17.11
N ALA A 49 0.09 -2.19 -17.78
CA ALA A 49 0.77 -1.04 -18.36
C ALA A 49 -0.10 -0.32 -19.41
N ILE A 50 -0.77 -1.09 -20.28
CA ILE A 50 -1.74 -0.56 -21.25
C ILE A 50 -2.89 0.13 -20.53
N LEU A 51 -3.46 -0.50 -19.50
CA LEU A 51 -4.56 0.07 -18.72
C LEU A 51 -4.15 1.39 -18.05
N ILE A 52 -2.97 1.45 -17.44
CA ILE A 52 -2.40 2.67 -16.86
C ILE A 52 -2.34 3.76 -17.93
N HIS A 53 -1.71 3.47 -19.08
CA HIS A 53 -1.55 4.44 -20.15
C HIS A 53 -2.90 4.98 -20.65
N VAL A 54 -3.85 4.10 -20.93
CA VAL A 54 -5.20 4.46 -21.41
C VAL A 54 -5.93 5.32 -20.38
N LYS A 55 -5.91 4.95 -19.10
CA LYS A 55 -6.58 5.73 -18.04
C LYS A 55 -5.93 7.09 -17.81
N SER A 56 -4.60 7.15 -17.78
CA SER A 56 -3.86 8.41 -17.64
C SER A 56 -4.08 9.33 -18.84
N ARG A 57 -4.24 8.80 -20.07
CA ARG A 57 -4.61 9.60 -21.25
C ARG A 57 -6.06 10.08 -21.18
N HIS A 58 -6.99 9.22 -20.79
CA HIS A 58 -8.39 9.58 -20.64
C HIS A 58 -8.58 10.73 -19.62
N ARG A 59 -7.84 10.71 -18.50
CA ARG A 59 -7.85 11.80 -17.52
C ARG A 59 -7.41 13.14 -18.10
N VAL A 60 -6.41 13.14 -18.99
CA VAL A 60 -5.93 14.35 -19.66
C VAL A 60 -6.96 14.91 -20.65
N VAL A 61 -7.74 14.06 -21.31
CA VAL A 61 -8.78 14.50 -22.25
C VAL A 61 -9.95 15.16 -21.53
N LEU A 62 -10.32 14.63 -20.36
CA LEU A 62 -11.40 15.17 -19.52
C LEU A 62 -10.95 16.27 -18.56
N LEU A 63 -9.78 16.86 -18.79
CA LEU A 63 -9.18 17.80 -17.86
C LEU A 63 -9.90 19.16 -17.94
N ASP A 64 -10.48 19.59 -16.84
CA ASP A 64 -10.96 20.96 -16.66
C ASP A 64 -9.97 21.78 -15.82
N PHE A 65 -9.79 23.05 -16.19
CA PHE A 65 -8.88 23.95 -15.50
C PHE A 65 -9.61 24.68 -14.37
N GLY A 66 -9.31 24.29 -13.12
CA GLY A 66 -9.73 24.99 -11.92
C GLY A 66 -8.51 25.48 -11.14
N PRO A 67 -8.33 26.80 -10.90
CA PRO A 67 -7.18 27.33 -10.16
C PRO A 67 -7.04 26.77 -8.74
N THR A 68 -8.17 26.37 -8.13
CA THR A 68 -8.25 25.80 -6.79
C THR A 68 -8.15 24.27 -6.77
N ASN A 69 -8.12 23.61 -7.94
CA ASN A 69 -8.13 22.15 -8.01
C ASN A 69 -6.76 21.53 -7.67
N GLY A 70 -6.79 20.29 -7.16
CA GLY A 70 -5.56 19.58 -6.77
C GLY A 70 -4.58 19.35 -7.93
N THR A 71 -5.09 19.27 -9.15
CA THR A 71 -4.30 19.12 -10.38
C THR A 71 -3.41 20.36 -10.62
N PHE A 72 -3.95 21.56 -10.47
CA PHE A 72 -3.20 22.81 -10.59
C PHE A 72 -2.21 23.00 -9.44
N GLN A 73 -2.63 22.64 -8.21
CA GLN A 73 -1.73 22.62 -7.05
C GLN A 73 -0.54 21.68 -7.26
N GLY A 74 -0.74 20.58 -7.98
CA GLY A 74 0.32 19.66 -8.40
C GLY A 74 1.21 20.22 -9.51
N TYR A 75 0.63 20.90 -10.51
CA TYR A 75 1.37 21.48 -11.64
C TYR A 75 2.24 22.68 -11.25
N ASN A 76 1.74 23.57 -10.39
CA ASN A 76 2.40 24.83 -10.07
C ASN A 76 3.84 24.67 -9.53
N PRO A 77 4.12 23.74 -8.60
CA PRO A 77 5.50 23.40 -8.21
C PRO A 77 6.37 22.92 -9.38
N LEU A 78 5.82 22.11 -10.28
CA LEU A 78 6.57 21.48 -11.37
C LEU A 78 7.00 22.48 -12.44
N ARG A 79 6.08 23.36 -12.88
CA ARG A 79 6.42 24.44 -13.83
C ARG A 79 7.45 25.42 -13.25
N ARG A 80 7.43 25.64 -11.93
CA ARG A 80 8.37 26.53 -11.24
C ARG A 80 9.76 25.92 -11.16
N LEU A 81 9.86 24.62 -10.83
CA LEU A 81 11.13 23.87 -10.97
C LEU A 81 11.65 23.93 -12.41
N HIS A 82 10.76 23.80 -13.41
CA HIS A 82 11.17 23.92 -14.81
C HIS A 82 11.73 25.32 -15.13
N ALA A 83 11.15 26.36 -14.56
CA ALA A 83 11.61 27.74 -14.71
C ALA A 83 12.86 28.09 -13.87
N GLY A 84 13.52 27.11 -13.25
CA GLY A 84 14.72 27.33 -12.44
C GLY A 84 14.46 27.92 -11.05
N GLN A 85 13.20 27.96 -10.60
CA GLN A 85 12.85 28.38 -9.25
C GLN A 85 13.19 27.30 -8.23
N VAL A 86 13.46 27.72 -6.99
CA VAL A 86 13.92 26.86 -5.89
C VAL A 86 12.82 26.66 -4.86
N MET A 87 12.64 25.42 -4.41
CA MET A 87 11.66 25.06 -3.37
C MET A 87 11.97 25.78 -2.05
N PHE A 88 10.92 26.20 -1.33
CA PHE A 88 10.97 26.94 -0.07
C PHE A 88 11.71 28.29 -0.11
N ARG A 89 12.19 28.71 -1.28
CA ARG A 89 12.67 30.07 -1.55
C ARG A 89 11.68 30.83 -2.40
N ASP A 90 11.28 30.22 -3.52
CA ASP A 90 10.46 30.85 -4.55
C ASP A 90 9.03 30.28 -4.54
N PHE A 91 8.84 29.05 -4.05
CA PHE A 91 7.53 28.40 -3.90
C PHE A 91 7.55 27.26 -2.88
N TYR A 92 6.37 26.84 -2.41
CA TYR A 92 6.22 25.76 -1.44
C TYR A 92 5.57 24.53 -2.08
N PRO A 93 6.20 23.33 -2.04
CA PRO A 93 5.61 22.12 -2.56
C PRO A 93 4.53 21.57 -1.62
N TYR A 94 3.28 21.61 -2.07
CA TYR A 94 2.12 21.16 -1.30
C TYR A 94 2.18 19.69 -0.85
N LEU A 95 2.71 18.78 -1.69
CA LEU A 95 2.78 17.34 -1.39
C LEU A 95 4.07 16.90 -0.68
N GLY A 96 5.03 17.81 -0.52
CA GLY A 96 6.39 17.54 -0.04
C GLY A 96 7.43 17.38 -1.15
N ILE A 97 8.71 17.30 -0.76
CA ILE A 97 9.86 17.33 -1.69
C ILE A 97 9.87 16.08 -2.59
N GLY A 98 9.60 14.90 -2.03
CA GLY A 98 9.64 13.62 -2.74
C GLY A 98 8.68 13.56 -3.93
N PRO A 99 7.36 13.70 -3.74
CA PRO A 99 6.39 13.77 -4.83
C PRO A 99 6.73 14.85 -5.87
N THR A 100 7.12 16.05 -5.45
CA THR A 100 7.43 17.13 -6.40
C THR A 100 8.64 16.79 -7.27
N VAL A 101 9.76 16.36 -6.69
CA VAL A 101 10.97 16.02 -7.45
C VAL A 101 10.73 14.82 -8.35
N THR A 102 10.09 13.76 -7.85
CA THR A 102 9.83 12.56 -8.66
C THR A 102 8.86 12.80 -9.81
N SER A 103 7.79 13.57 -9.60
CA SER A 103 6.91 14.00 -10.68
C SER A 103 7.62 14.90 -11.69
N TYR A 104 8.52 15.78 -11.24
CA TYR A 104 9.29 16.65 -12.12
C TYR A 104 10.22 15.85 -13.06
N LEU A 105 10.85 14.78 -12.55
CA LEU A 105 11.71 13.91 -13.37
C LEU A 105 10.91 13.22 -14.49
N VAL A 106 9.67 12.79 -14.22
CA VAL A 106 8.80 12.21 -15.25
C VAL A 106 8.31 13.28 -16.22
N LEU A 107 7.92 14.45 -15.72
CA LEU A 107 7.50 15.59 -16.56
C LEU A 107 8.57 15.98 -17.59
N ARG A 108 9.85 15.95 -17.21
CA ARG A 108 10.96 16.24 -18.10
C ARG A 108 11.05 15.29 -19.31
N LEU A 109 10.47 14.11 -19.22
CA LEU A 109 10.41 13.13 -20.31
C LEU A 109 9.17 13.33 -21.21
N GLU A 110 8.09 13.89 -20.68
CA GLU A 110 6.80 14.01 -21.39
C GLU A 110 6.57 15.38 -22.03
N GLY A 111 7.21 16.44 -21.52
CA GLY A 111 7.04 17.82 -21.98
C GLY A 111 6.54 18.74 -20.86
N ASN A 112 6.85 20.03 -20.93
CA ASN A 112 6.59 20.96 -19.83
C ASN A 112 5.29 21.76 -20.02
N ASP A 113 4.16 21.09 -19.93
CA ASP A 113 2.84 21.73 -19.92
C ASP A 113 1.91 21.13 -18.86
N PHE A 114 0.73 21.73 -18.71
CA PHE A 114 -0.25 21.30 -17.72
C PHE A 114 -0.70 19.86 -17.96
N ARG A 115 -0.98 19.46 -19.20
CA ARG A 115 -1.47 18.12 -19.55
C ARG A 115 -0.42 17.05 -19.27
N SER A 116 0.83 17.29 -19.66
CA SER A 116 1.96 16.41 -19.36
C SER A 116 2.19 16.28 -17.86
N SER A 117 1.98 17.36 -17.08
CA SER A 117 2.10 17.27 -15.62
C SER A 117 1.06 16.36 -14.97
N VAL A 118 -0.17 16.40 -15.46
CA VAL A 118 -1.22 15.48 -14.98
C VAL A 118 -0.86 14.06 -15.39
N HIS A 119 -0.52 13.85 -16.66
CA HIS A 119 -0.18 12.54 -17.17
C HIS A 119 0.98 11.89 -16.40
N SER A 120 2.05 12.65 -16.16
CA SER A 120 3.22 12.22 -15.39
C SER A 120 2.86 11.83 -13.95
N GLN A 121 2.03 12.62 -13.27
CA GLN A 121 1.57 12.30 -11.91
C GLN A 121 0.67 11.05 -11.88
N GLU A 122 -0.23 10.93 -12.85
CA GLU A 122 -1.15 9.80 -13.01
C GLU A 122 -0.39 8.49 -13.23
N ILE A 123 0.56 8.47 -14.17
CA ILE A 123 1.39 7.29 -14.46
C ILE A 123 2.20 6.91 -13.21
N LEU A 124 2.85 7.88 -12.57
CA LEU A 124 3.70 7.61 -11.42
C LEU A 124 2.88 7.07 -10.25
N ALA A 125 1.72 7.68 -9.94
CA ALA A 125 0.81 7.19 -8.92
C ALA A 125 0.31 5.78 -9.24
N ALA A 126 -0.03 5.49 -10.50
CA ALA A 126 -0.52 4.18 -10.90
C ALA A 126 0.56 3.08 -10.80
N ILE A 127 1.78 3.35 -11.24
CA ILE A 127 2.92 2.43 -11.12
C ILE A 127 3.18 2.12 -9.64
N LEU A 128 3.20 3.15 -8.78
CA LEU A 128 3.41 2.99 -7.35
C LEU A 128 2.26 2.23 -6.69
N HIS A 129 1.02 2.47 -7.11
CA HIS A 129 -0.16 1.75 -6.64
C HIS A 129 -0.06 0.25 -6.96
N VAL A 130 0.19 -0.10 -8.23
CA VAL A 130 0.37 -1.49 -8.66
C VAL A 130 1.55 -2.13 -7.93
N GLY A 131 2.67 -1.43 -7.84
CA GLY A 131 3.86 -1.87 -7.11
C GLY A 131 3.55 -2.18 -5.64
N THR A 132 2.70 -1.37 -5.00
CA THR A 132 2.22 -1.61 -3.64
C THR A 132 1.47 -2.93 -3.53
N LEU A 133 0.50 -3.17 -4.41
CA LEU A 133 -0.32 -4.39 -4.38
C LEU A 133 0.55 -5.64 -4.59
N ILE A 134 1.47 -5.59 -5.55
CA ILE A 134 2.43 -6.67 -5.80
C ILE A 134 3.31 -6.88 -4.57
N LEU A 135 3.87 -5.81 -3.99
CA LEU A 135 4.72 -5.90 -2.80
C LEU A 135 3.97 -6.52 -1.62
N LEU A 136 2.77 -6.04 -1.30
CA LEU A 136 1.95 -6.58 -0.20
C LEU A 136 1.69 -8.07 -0.38
N ALA A 137 1.31 -8.50 -1.59
CA ALA A 137 1.15 -9.91 -1.92
C ALA A 137 2.45 -10.71 -1.72
N ARG A 138 3.60 -10.16 -2.15
CA ARG A 138 4.92 -10.78 -1.97
C ARG A 138 5.34 -10.88 -0.50
N LEU A 139 5.04 -9.88 0.32
CA LEU A 139 5.27 -9.91 1.78
C LEU A 139 4.41 -10.99 2.46
N CYS A 140 3.22 -11.24 1.92
CA CYS A 140 2.35 -12.37 2.28
C CYS A 140 2.82 -13.72 1.71
N ARG A 141 4.02 -13.79 1.13
CA ARG A 141 4.68 -15.01 0.57
C ARG A 141 4.01 -15.61 -0.66
N LEU A 142 3.16 -14.86 -1.36
CA LEU A 142 2.61 -15.28 -2.64
C LEU A 142 3.70 -15.30 -3.72
N SER A 143 3.62 -16.20 -4.70
CA SER A 143 4.57 -16.21 -5.83
C SER A 143 4.42 -14.96 -6.70
N TRP A 144 5.42 -14.66 -7.53
CA TRP A 144 5.37 -13.54 -8.48
C TRP A 144 4.11 -13.56 -9.34
N PHE A 145 3.81 -14.71 -9.97
CA PHE A 145 2.59 -14.89 -10.76
C PHE A 145 1.34 -14.50 -9.98
N TRP A 146 1.14 -15.05 -8.77
CA TRP A 146 -0.06 -14.75 -7.97
C TRP A 146 -0.11 -13.31 -7.47
N SER A 147 1.05 -12.72 -7.18
CA SER A 147 1.13 -11.32 -6.75
C SER A 147 0.70 -10.38 -7.87
N VAL A 148 1.18 -10.62 -9.10
CA VAL A 148 0.79 -9.86 -10.29
C VAL A 148 -0.67 -10.13 -10.65
N ALA A 149 -1.14 -11.39 -10.60
CA ALA A 149 -2.52 -11.73 -10.92
C ALA A 149 -3.53 -11.08 -9.96
N ILE A 150 -3.24 -11.07 -8.64
CA ILE A 150 -4.09 -10.38 -7.66
C ILE A 150 -4.04 -8.87 -7.87
N ALA A 151 -2.84 -8.29 -8.09
CA ALA A 151 -2.72 -6.87 -8.37
C ALA A 151 -3.53 -6.47 -9.63
N ALA A 152 -3.42 -7.25 -10.71
CA ALA A 152 -4.21 -7.06 -11.93
C ALA A 152 -5.70 -7.12 -11.60
N LEU A 153 -6.17 -8.18 -10.94
CA LEU A 153 -7.58 -8.36 -10.59
C LEU A 153 -8.14 -7.17 -9.78
N LEU A 154 -7.40 -6.73 -8.75
CA LEU A 154 -7.81 -5.62 -7.90
C LEU A 154 -7.84 -4.30 -8.66
N VAL A 155 -6.84 -4.05 -9.50
CA VAL A 155 -6.79 -2.85 -10.36
C VAL A 155 -7.93 -2.85 -11.38
N PHE A 156 -8.20 -3.98 -12.03
CA PHE A 156 -9.34 -4.11 -12.95
C PHE A 156 -10.67 -3.91 -12.21
N ALA A 157 -10.80 -4.44 -10.98
CA ALA A 157 -11.98 -4.21 -10.15
C ALA A 157 -12.15 -2.73 -9.81
N GLY A 158 -11.08 -2.03 -9.42
CA GLY A 158 -11.11 -0.58 -9.17
C GLY A 158 -11.41 0.24 -10.43
N ALA A 159 -10.88 -0.17 -11.59
CA ALA A 159 -11.04 0.51 -12.86
C ALA A 159 -12.43 0.32 -13.50
N LYS A 160 -13.11 -0.80 -13.22
CA LYS A 160 -14.48 -1.09 -13.72
C LYS A 160 -15.49 -0.05 -13.25
N TYR A 161 -15.31 0.49 -12.06
CA TYR A 161 -16.16 1.52 -11.47
C TYR A 161 -15.73 2.94 -11.82
N CYS A 162 -14.99 3.13 -12.93
CA CYS A 162 -14.67 4.45 -13.44
C CYS A 162 -15.96 5.22 -13.72
N PRO A 163 -16.23 6.34 -13.03
CA PRO A 163 -17.28 7.23 -13.46
C PRO A 163 -16.78 7.86 -14.75
N THR A 164 -17.37 7.49 -15.88
CA THR A 164 -17.42 8.34 -17.09
C THR A 164 -18.45 9.47 -16.93
N ILE A 165 -18.94 9.68 -15.71
CA ILE A 165 -20.00 10.61 -15.39
C ILE A 165 -19.55 11.29 -14.11
N GLU A 166 -19.42 12.60 -14.17
CA GLU A 166 -19.32 13.57 -13.09
C GLU A 166 -19.52 12.98 -11.68
N GLU A 167 -18.63 13.35 -10.76
CA GLU A 167 -18.69 13.06 -9.30
C GLU A 167 -20.08 13.37 -8.67
N SER A 168 -20.99 14.00 -9.41
CA SER A 168 -22.35 14.40 -9.06
C SER A 168 -23.43 13.30 -9.13
N TYR A 169 -23.27 12.20 -9.90
CA TYR A 169 -24.43 11.36 -10.27
C TYR A 169 -24.38 9.87 -9.96
N LEU A 170 -23.31 9.32 -9.36
CA LEU A 170 -23.42 7.98 -8.77
C LEU A 170 -24.34 8.11 -7.55
N PRO A 171 -25.53 7.45 -7.54
CA PRO A 171 -26.37 7.46 -6.37
C PRO A 171 -25.53 6.94 -5.21
N ARG A 172 -25.54 7.66 -4.09
CA ARG A 172 -24.88 7.27 -2.83
C ARG A 172 -25.31 5.88 -2.31
N THR A 173 -26.13 5.13 -3.05
CA THR A 173 -26.70 3.83 -2.69
C THR A 173 -25.71 2.68 -2.81
N ASP A 174 -24.71 2.77 -3.70
CA ASP A 174 -23.78 1.65 -3.93
C ASP A 174 -22.44 1.83 -3.17
N HIS A 175 -22.53 1.89 -1.85
CA HIS A 175 -21.38 2.07 -0.95
C HIS A 175 -20.22 1.09 -1.21
N TRP A 176 -20.51 -0.13 -1.67
CA TRP A 176 -19.51 -1.16 -1.97
C TRP A 176 -18.71 -0.84 -3.22
N ALA A 177 -19.36 -0.38 -4.30
CA ALA A 177 -18.70 0.01 -5.53
C ALA A 177 -17.78 1.22 -5.30
N ALA A 178 -18.29 2.22 -4.56
CA ALA A 178 -17.51 3.38 -4.14
C ALA A 178 -16.31 2.99 -3.26
N THR A 179 -16.46 1.99 -2.39
CA THR A 179 -15.35 1.48 -1.56
C THR A 179 -14.31 0.71 -2.38
N ILE A 180 -14.72 -0.19 -3.27
CA ILE A 180 -13.79 -0.95 -4.13
C ILE A 180 -13.03 0.00 -5.06
N HIS A 181 -13.72 0.97 -5.65
CA HIS A 181 -13.10 2.06 -6.40
C HIS A 181 -12.15 2.86 -5.51
N GLY A 182 -12.63 3.28 -4.33
CA GLY A 182 -11.88 3.93 -3.25
C GLY A 182 -10.57 3.22 -2.88
N LEU A 183 -10.55 1.89 -2.89
CA LEU A 183 -9.37 1.13 -2.51
C LEU A 183 -8.42 0.88 -3.67
N PHE A 184 -8.93 0.59 -4.87
CA PHE A 184 -8.12 0.05 -5.97
C PHE A 184 -8.08 0.91 -7.22
N TYR A 185 -8.68 2.11 -7.18
CA TYR A 185 -8.45 3.11 -8.21
C TYR A 185 -7.05 3.70 -8.09
N MET A 186 -6.38 3.80 -9.24
CA MET A 186 -4.95 4.09 -9.33
C MET A 186 -4.60 5.57 -9.12
N SER A 187 -5.56 6.49 -9.29
CA SER A 187 -5.29 7.94 -9.24
C SER A 187 -6.16 8.72 -8.25
N GLN A 188 -6.04 8.37 -6.98
CA GLN A 188 -6.70 9.13 -5.92
C GLN A 188 -5.72 10.12 -5.31
N SER A 189 -5.88 11.41 -5.61
CA SER A 189 -5.20 12.52 -4.92
C SER A 189 -3.69 12.31 -4.71
N ALA A 190 -3.02 11.69 -5.68
CA ALA A 190 -1.63 11.27 -5.61
C ALA A 190 -1.25 10.47 -4.33
N ILE A 191 -2.20 9.79 -3.68
CA ILE A 191 -1.97 9.06 -2.42
C ILE A 191 -0.89 8.00 -2.59
N ALA A 192 -0.90 7.26 -3.70
CA ALA A 192 0.14 6.27 -3.97
C ALA A 192 1.54 6.90 -4.10
N LEU A 193 1.62 8.13 -4.62
CA LEU A 193 2.86 8.89 -4.70
C LEU A 193 3.31 9.42 -3.33
N ARG A 194 2.39 9.96 -2.54
CA ARG A 194 2.65 10.41 -1.16
C ARG A 194 3.09 9.25 -0.26
N ALA A 195 2.44 8.09 -0.42
CA ALA A 195 2.70 6.85 0.31
C ALA A 195 3.89 6.04 -0.24
N ALA A 196 4.63 6.55 -1.22
CA ALA A 196 5.72 5.82 -1.87
C ALA A 196 6.90 5.53 -0.93
N ALA A 197 7.27 6.47 -0.05
CA ALA A 197 8.40 6.31 0.85
C ALA A 197 8.39 5.00 1.67
N PRO A 198 7.31 4.63 2.39
CA PRO A 198 7.30 3.37 3.13
C PRO A 198 7.35 2.13 2.22
N ILE A 199 6.83 2.22 0.99
CA ILE A 199 6.92 1.14 -0.01
C ILE A 199 8.38 0.96 -0.45
N LEU A 200 9.05 2.07 -0.78
CA LEU A 200 10.46 2.07 -1.19
C LEU A 200 11.36 1.55 -0.07
N LEU A 201 11.10 1.90 1.19
CA LEU A 201 11.84 1.36 2.34
C LEU A 201 11.60 -0.14 2.55
N CYS A 202 10.39 -0.64 2.30
CA CYS A 202 10.13 -2.09 2.31
C CYS A 202 10.91 -2.80 1.21
N VAL A 203 10.93 -2.25 -0.01
CA VAL A 203 11.71 -2.80 -1.13
C VAL A 203 13.19 -2.81 -0.77
N TYR A 204 13.71 -1.67 -0.29
CA TYR A 204 15.07 -1.54 0.21
C TYR A 204 15.40 -2.62 1.25
N ALA A 205 14.56 -2.79 2.27
CA ALA A 205 14.78 -3.79 3.31
C ALA A 205 14.77 -5.23 2.78
N VAL A 206 13.88 -5.54 1.83
CA VAL A 206 13.82 -6.86 1.17
C VAL A 206 15.07 -7.14 0.35
N VAL A 207 15.47 -6.19 -0.50
CA VAL A 207 16.68 -6.30 -1.33
C VAL A 207 17.90 -6.48 -0.43
N ARG A 208 18.05 -5.62 0.57
CA ARG A 208 19.16 -5.66 1.52
C ARG A 208 19.24 -6.98 2.29
N HIS A 209 18.11 -7.55 2.68
CA HIS A 209 18.08 -8.85 3.36
C HIS A 209 18.48 -10.00 2.41
N GLN A 210 18.20 -9.91 1.11
CA GLN A 210 18.62 -10.92 0.13
C GLN A 210 20.13 -10.95 -0.05
N PHE A 211 20.81 -9.81 0.10
CA PHE A 211 22.26 -9.68 -0.06
C PHE A 211 23.08 -9.88 1.23
N GLY A 212 22.61 -10.70 2.19
CA GLY A 212 23.48 -11.25 3.24
C GLY A 212 23.27 -10.76 4.68
N ASN A 213 22.18 -10.04 4.95
CA ASN A 213 21.68 -9.68 6.29
C ASN A 213 22.51 -8.63 7.10
N THR A 214 21.80 -7.65 7.65
CA THR A 214 22.31 -6.29 7.81
C THR A 214 21.85 -5.60 9.10
N TRP A 215 21.44 -6.40 10.08
CA TRP A 215 20.90 -5.94 11.35
C TRP A 215 21.98 -5.58 12.37
N GLU A 216 23.24 -5.46 11.96
CA GLU A 216 24.34 -5.13 12.87
C GLU A 216 24.31 -3.65 13.27
N ALA A 217 24.85 -3.34 14.44
CA ALA A 217 25.01 -1.95 14.87
C ALA A 217 26.18 -1.23 14.19
N LYS A 218 26.96 -1.88 13.30
CA LYS A 218 28.12 -1.24 12.66
C LYS A 218 27.72 0.00 11.84
N TRP A 219 28.61 0.99 11.80
CA TRP A 219 28.38 2.25 11.07
C TRP A 219 28.08 2.05 9.60
N SER A 220 28.74 1.10 8.92
CA SER A 220 28.50 0.79 7.51
C SER A 220 27.04 0.40 7.22
N HIS A 221 26.42 -0.38 8.11
CA HIS A 221 25.01 -0.74 8.01
C HIS A 221 24.10 0.43 8.38
N CYS A 222 24.41 1.14 9.46
CA CYS A 222 23.62 2.28 9.90
C CYS A 222 23.65 3.45 8.91
N LEU A 223 24.71 3.58 8.10
CA LEU A 223 24.83 4.62 7.08
C LEU A 223 23.74 4.48 6.01
N ALA A 224 23.62 3.31 5.39
CA ALA A 224 22.62 3.10 4.35
C ALA A 224 21.18 3.21 4.89
N ASP A 225 20.92 2.65 6.08
CA ASP A 225 19.61 2.73 6.72
C ASP A 225 19.25 4.16 7.13
N GLY A 226 20.22 4.89 7.69
CA GLY A 226 20.06 6.27 8.10
C GLY A 226 19.81 7.18 6.90
N CYS A 227 20.57 7.02 5.81
CA CYS A 227 20.32 7.77 4.57
C CYS A 227 18.90 7.53 4.04
N ALA A 228 18.46 6.27 4.01
CA ALA A 228 17.11 5.92 3.56
C ALA A 228 16.03 6.51 4.48
N ALA A 229 16.23 6.46 5.79
CA ALA A 229 15.34 7.07 6.78
C ALA A 229 15.28 8.61 6.63
N GLY A 230 16.43 9.28 6.48
CA GLY A 230 16.52 10.73 6.29
C GLY A 230 15.84 11.20 5.00
N LEU A 231 16.01 10.47 3.90
CA LEU A 231 15.28 10.75 2.65
C LEU A 231 13.77 10.57 2.81
N SER A 232 13.35 9.52 3.53
CA SER A 232 11.92 9.28 3.77
C SER A 232 11.26 10.37 4.61
N LEU A 233 11.99 10.97 5.56
CA LEU A 233 11.50 12.06 6.40
C LEU A 233 11.07 13.27 5.55
N LEU A 234 11.82 13.57 4.49
CA LEU A 234 11.57 14.69 3.59
C LEU A 234 10.60 14.36 2.45
N TRP A 235 10.11 13.11 2.36
CA TRP A 235 9.34 12.66 1.21
C TRP A 235 8.04 13.43 1.06
N SER A 236 7.12 13.29 2.00
CA SER A 236 5.79 13.91 1.94
C SER A 236 5.41 14.43 3.32
N ASN A 237 4.60 15.49 3.37
CA ASN A 237 4.24 16.16 4.62
C ASN A 237 3.51 15.20 5.59
N ASP A 238 2.69 14.31 5.06
CA ASP A 238 1.84 13.42 5.86
C ASP A 238 2.48 12.04 6.09
N TYR A 239 3.30 11.57 5.14
CA TYR A 239 3.93 10.25 5.22
C TYR A 239 5.36 10.30 5.76
N GLY A 240 6.05 11.44 5.69
CA GLY A 240 7.47 11.54 6.00
C GLY A 240 7.79 11.20 7.45
N LEU A 241 7.17 11.91 8.39
CA LEU A 241 7.38 11.68 9.83
C LEU A 241 6.93 10.27 10.28
N PRO A 242 5.72 9.78 9.94
CA PRO A 242 5.33 8.41 10.28
C PRO A 242 6.28 7.36 9.69
N THR A 243 6.72 7.54 8.44
CA THR A 243 7.65 6.61 7.78
C THR A 243 9.00 6.57 8.49
N PHE A 244 9.58 7.74 8.78
CA PHE A 244 10.82 7.85 9.54
C PHE A 244 10.70 7.16 10.90
N ALA A 245 9.70 7.54 11.70
CA ALA A 245 9.49 6.99 13.04
C ALA A 245 9.26 5.47 13.03
N GLY A 246 8.44 4.99 12.09
CA GLY A 246 8.16 3.57 11.91
C GLY A 246 9.42 2.79 11.52
N PHE A 247 10.26 3.35 10.65
CA PHE A 247 11.47 2.67 10.17
C PHE A 247 12.55 2.65 11.27
N MET A 248 12.76 3.76 11.96
CA MET A 248 13.65 3.85 13.12
C MET A 248 13.26 2.85 14.21
N THR A 249 11.96 2.71 14.48
CA THR A 249 11.45 1.78 15.49
C THR A 249 11.61 0.33 15.05
N LEU A 250 11.10 -0.04 13.87
CA LEU A 250 11.05 -1.45 13.45
C LEU A 250 12.35 -1.96 12.86
N PHE A 251 13.20 -1.11 12.26
CA PHE A 251 14.44 -1.53 11.60
C PHE A 251 15.71 -1.07 12.35
N GLY A 252 15.58 -0.11 13.27
CA GLY A 252 16.60 0.27 14.25
C GLY A 252 16.37 -0.42 15.60
N LEU A 253 15.41 0.09 16.38
CA LEU A 253 15.25 -0.24 17.80
C LEU A 253 14.82 -1.70 18.02
N LEU A 254 13.96 -2.22 17.15
CA LEU A 254 13.46 -3.59 17.23
C LEU A 254 14.19 -4.53 16.26
N ALA A 255 15.40 -4.16 15.81
CA ALA A 255 16.25 -5.02 14.97
C ALA A 255 16.47 -6.40 15.63
N PRO A 256 16.32 -7.51 14.87
CA PRO A 256 16.39 -8.85 15.42
C PRO A 256 17.83 -9.26 15.71
N GLY A 257 18.03 -10.14 16.69
CA GLY A 257 19.35 -10.72 16.98
C GLY A 257 20.34 -9.79 17.68
N LEU A 258 19.95 -8.55 17.98
CA LEU A 258 20.76 -7.60 18.73
C LEU A 258 20.40 -7.57 20.23
N THR A 259 21.41 -7.31 21.06
CA THR A 259 21.25 -6.94 22.48
C THR A 259 20.54 -5.59 22.60
N TRP A 260 19.98 -5.28 23.78
CA TRP A 260 19.37 -3.95 24.01
C TRP A 260 20.35 -2.80 23.78
N SER A 261 21.60 -2.94 24.27
CA SER A 261 22.66 -1.95 24.05
C SER A 261 22.92 -1.72 22.55
N ASP A 262 23.01 -2.79 21.77
CA ASP A 262 23.28 -2.68 20.33
C ASP A 262 22.09 -2.13 19.55
N ARG A 263 20.85 -2.43 19.97
CA ARG A 263 19.63 -1.82 19.40
C ARG A 263 19.63 -0.31 19.60
N VAL A 264 19.95 0.16 20.81
CA VAL A 264 20.06 1.59 21.10
C VAL A 264 21.17 2.23 20.28
N LYS A 265 22.37 1.64 20.25
CA LYS A 265 23.49 2.13 19.43
C LYS A 265 23.12 2.21 17.95
N ARG A 266 22.50 1.16 17.40
CA ARG A 266 22.04 1.11 16.00
C ARG A 266 21.05 2.23 15.72
N SER A 267 20.02 2.38 16.56
CA SER A 267 19.02 3.45 16.42
C SER A 267 19.65 4.85 16.48
N LEU A 268 20.57 5.09 17.42
CA LEU A 268 21.26 6.37 17.53
C LEU A 268 22.12 6.67 16.29
N ARG A 269 22.90 5.68 15.83
CA ARG A 269 23.72 5.80 14.62
C ARG A 269 22.86 6.08 13.38
N MET A 270 21.77 5.34 13.21
CA MET A 270 20.79 5.60 12.15
C MET A 270 20.19 7.00 12.25
N ALA A 271 19.85 7.46 13.46
CA ALA A 271 19.25 8.78 13.67
C ALA A 271 20.23 9.90 13.32
N ILE A 272 21.49 9.80 13.75
CA ILE A 272 22.56 10.75 13.41
C ILE A 272 22.70 10.85 11.89
N VAL A 273 22.85 9.72 11.21
CA VAL A 273 22.98 9.71 9.74
C VAL A 273 21.73 10.27 9.09
N ALA A 274 20.54 9.89 9.53
CA ALA A 274 19.29 10.37 8.95
C ALA A 274 19.12 11.89 9.07
N LEU A 275 19.47 12.47 10.23
CA LEU A 275 19.43 13.92 10.44
C LEU A 275 20.46 14.65 9.58
N ILE A 276 21.67 14.09 9.42
CA ILE A 276 22.69 14.63 8.51
C ILE A 276 22.19 14.58 7.06
N THR A 277 21.67 13.43 6.60
CA THR A 277 21.14 13.27 5.25
C THR A 277 19.97 14.22 5.01
N ALA A 278 19.02 14.30 5.93
CA ALA A 278 17.90 15.24 5.82
C ALA A 278 18.40 16.69 5.79
N GLY A 279 19.35 17.06 6.65
CA GLY A 279 19.95 18.40 6.67
C GLY A 279 20.62 18.76 5.34
N ILE A 280 21.44 17.87 4.78
CA ILE A 280 22.10 18.07 3.49
C ILE A 280 21.07 18.21 2.36
N VAL A 281 20.15 17.26 2.23
CA VAL A 281 19.14 17.24 1.17
C VAL A 281 18.24 18.45 1.26
N LEU A 282 17.84 18.84 2.47
CA LEU A 282 17.00 20.01 2.68
C LEU A 282 17.75 21.31 2.35
N THR A 283 19.01 21.42 2.75
CA THR A 283 19.86 22.57 2.41
C THR A 283 20.00 22.71 0.89
N ILE A 284 20.22 21.60 0.18
CA ILE A 284 20.28 21.60 -1.29
C ILE A 284 18.93 21.99 -1.89
N ALA A 285 17.84 21.35 -1.47
CA ALA A 285 16.50 21.58 -1.99
C ALA A 285 16.01 23.02 -1.79
N THR A 286 16.52 23.70 -0.76
CA THR A 286 16.14 25.07 -0.38
C THR A 286 17.19 26.13 -0.76
N ALA A 287 18.26 25.75 -1.46
CA ALA A 287 19.41 26.60 -1.75
C ALA A 287 19.93 27.37 -0.51
N GLY A 288 20.12 26.64 0.59
CA GLY A 288 20.66 27.20 1.84
C GLY A 288 19.63 27.74 2.82
N ARG A 289 18.32 27.51 2.62
CA ARG A 289 17.24 27.99 3.50
C ARG A 289 16.42 26.86 4.13
N PRO A 290 17.03 25.89 4.83
CA PRO A 290 16.31 24.73 5.36
C PRO A 290 15.23 25.11 6.39
N TRP A 291 15.39 26.25 7.08
CA TRP A 291 14.40 26.74 8.05
C TRP A 291 13.03 27.06 7.44
N ALA A 292 12.99 27.49 6.18
CA ALA A 292 11.75 27.80 5.48
C ALA A 292 10.84 26.55 5.33
N TRP A 293 11.43 25.35 5.27
CA TRP A 293 10.67 24.09 5.28
C TRP A 293 9.97 23.85 6.62
N PHE A 294 10.64 24.11 7.75
CA PHE A 294 10.04 23.98 9.07
C PHE A 294 8.92 25.00 9.26
N GLN A 295 9.16 26.26 8.89
CA GLN A 295 8.15 27.33 8.97
C GLN A 295 6.91 26.98 8.14
N TYR A 296 7.10 26.50 6.91
CA TYR A 296 5.99 26.10 6.04
C TYR A 296 5.18 24.95 6.65
N ASN A 297 5.83 23.86 7.07
CA ASN A 297 5.10 22.70 7.60
C ASN A 297 4.39 23.01 8.93
N ALA A 298 5.00 23.83 9.79
CA ALA A 298 4.35 24.29 11.03
C ALA A 298 3.16 25.22 10.73
N GLY A 299 3.31 26.15 9.79
CA GLY A 299 2.26 27.08 9.40
C GLY A 299 1.07 26.38 8.76
N VAL A 300 1.31 25.49 7.79
CA VAL A 300 0.23 24.72 7.15
C VAL A 300 -0.55 23.91 8.18
N ALA A 301 0.13 23.21 9.10
CA ALA A 301 -0.53 22.44 10.14
C ALA A 301 -1.39 23.32 11.07
N ALA A 302 -0.96 24.55 11.36
CA ALA A 302 -1.72 25.50 12.16
C ALA A 302 -2.94 26.07 11.42
N ASP A 303 -2.89 26.16 10.08
CA ASP A 303 -3.91 26.82 9.26
C ASP A 303 -4.91 25.86 8.58
N GLN A 304 -4.73 24.53 8.65
CA GLN A 304 -5.68 23.61 8.00
C GLN A 304 -7.12 23.74 8.50
N PHE A 305 -7.33 24.28 9.71
CA PHE A 305 -8.65 24.37 10.32
C PHE A 305 -9.60 25.32 9.59
N TRP A 306 -9.15 26.34 8.86
CA TRP A 306 -10.07 27.27 8.18
C TRP A 306 -10.47 26.80 6.78
N TYR A 307 -9.63 25.97 6.14
CA TYR A 307 -9.80 25.54 4.75
C TYR A 307 -10.86 24.45 4.56
N TYR A 308 -10.97 23.52 5.51
CA TYR A 308 -11.92 22.41 5.41
C TYR A 308 -13.22 22.70 6.17
N GLU A 309 -14.36 22.53 5.47
CA GLU A 309 -15.69 22.56 6.07
C GLU A 309 -16.03 21.23 6.77
N GLY A 310 -16.97 21.26 7.72
CA GLY A 310 -17.46 20.07 8.41
C GLY A 310 -16.75 19.74 9.74
N ARG A 311 -16.88 18.47 10.17
CA ARG A 311 -16.37 18.01 11.47
C ARG A 311 -14.85 17.90 11.45
N LYS A 312 -14.20 18.62 12.35
CA LYS A 312 -12.74 18.67 12.52
C LYS A 312 -12.27 17.79 13.67
N VAL A 313 -11.02 17.34 13.60
CA VAL A 313 -10.35 16.65 14.72
C VAL A 313 -9.42 17.65 15.39
N LEU A 314 -9.89 18.24 16.48
CA LEU A 314 -9.14 19.20 17.29
C LEU A 314 -8.65 18.56 18.59
N ARG A 315 -9.26 17.45 19.02
CA ARG A 315 -8.93 16.73 20.25
C ARG A 315 -8.67 15.25 20.00
N LEU A 316 -7.83 14.62 20.83
CA LEU A 316 -7.57 13.17 20.77
C LEU A 316 -8.84 12.32 20.96
N SER A 317 -9.83 12.84 21.69
CA SER A 317 -11.14 12.18 21.88
C SER A 317 -11.98 12.15 20.61
N GLU A 318 -11.71 13.03 19.65
CA GLU A 318 -12.45 13.14 18.39
C GLU A 318 -11.86 12.27 17.28
N ILE A 319 -10.71 11.64 17.55
CA ILE A 319 -10.04 10.74 16.61
C ILE A 319 -11.00 9.60 16.24
N PRO A 320 -11.32 9.42 14.95
CA PRO A 320 -12.25 8.39 14.51
C PRO A 320 -11.65 7.00 14.71
N ARG A 321 -12.47 6.09 15.25
CA ARG A 321 -12.10 4.68 15.50
C ARG A 321 -13.06 3.72 14.81
N PRO A 322 -13.21 3.79 13.47
CA PRO A 322 -14.07 2.87 12.75
C PRO A 322 -13.55 1.44 12.88
N ALA A 323 -14.42 0.45 12.64
CA ALA A 323 -14.05 -0.96 12.86
C ALA A 323 -12.83 -1.42 12.05
N TRP A 324 -12.56 -0.85 10.88
CA TRP A 324 -11.37 -1.16 10.10
C TRP A 324 -10.07 -0.64 10.75
N VAL A 325 -10.12 0.46 11.53
CA VAL A 325 -8.99 0.88 12.40
C VAL A 325 -8.80 -0.17 13.49
N CYS A 326 -9.85 -0.57 14.19
CA CYS A 326 -9.77 -1.56 15.25
C CYS A 326 -9.21 -2.89 14.73
N LEU A 327 -9.66 -3.34 13.55
CA LEU A 327 -9.14 -4.52 12.88
C LEU A 327 -7.65 -4.36 12.53
N GLY A 328 -7.24 -3.19 12.03
CA GLY A 328 -5.84 -2.95 11.70
C GLY A 328 -4.94 -2.86 12.92
N LEU A 329 -5.40 -2.28 14.03
CA LEU A 329 -4.69 -2.33 15.31
C LEU A 329 -4.59 -3.76 15.85
N ALA A 330 -5.66 -4.55 15.78
CA ALA A 330 -5.63 -5.96 16.14
C ALA A 330 -4.66 -6.76 15.27
N SER A 331 -4.66 -6.50 13.95
CA SER A 331 -3.73 -7.12 12.99
C SER A 331 -2.29 -6.73 13.26
N ALA A 332 -2.03 -5.46 13.59
CA ALA A 332 -0.73 -4.97 14.01
C ALA A 332 -0.26 -5.66 15.31
N GLY A 333 -1.15 -5.80 16.30
CA GLY A 333 -0.88 -6.55 17.53
C GLY A 333 -0.51 -8.02 17.26
N LEU A 334 -1.27 -8.70 16.40
CA LEU A 334 -0.96 -10.08 15.99
C LEU A 334 0.40 -10.18 15.27
N LEU A 335 0.74 -9.23 14.40
CA LEU A 335 2.04 -9.17 13.73
C LEU A 335 3.17 -8.87 14.71
N ALA A 336 2.95 -7.99 15.70
CA ALA A 336 3.92 -7.70 16.74
C ALA A 336 4.20 -8.93 17.60
N VAL A 337 3.16 -9.70 17.98
CA VAL A 337 3.32 -10.99 18.67
C VAL A 337 4.05 -12.00 17.79
N ASP A 338 3.75 -12.07 16.49
CA ASP A 338 4.47 -12.94 15.56
C ASP A 338 5.95 -12.57 15.47
N LEU A 339 6.27 -11.27 15.43
CA LEU A 339 7.65 -10.78 15.44
C LEU A 339 8.36 -11.04 16.76
N TRP A 340 7.67 -10.95 17.90
CA TRP A 340 8.24 -11.35 19.18
C TRP A 340 8.66 -12.82 19.15
N ARG A 341 7.80 -13.70 18.62
CA ARG A 341 8.09 -15.14 18.52
C ARG A 341 9.10 -15.47 17.42
N ARG A 342 9.13 -14.70 16.34
CA ARG A 342 9.95 -14.91 15.15
C ARG A 342 10.58 -13.58 14.68
N PRO A 343 11.58 -13.06 15.42
CA PRO A 343 12.13 -11.72 15.18
C PRO A 343 12.66 -11.50 13.76
N GLY A 344 13.19 -12.54 13.12
CA GLY A 344 13.70 -12.50 11.75
C GLY A 344 12.65 -12.53 10.64
N ALA A 345 11.34 -12.52 10.95
CA ALA A 345 10.29 -12.59 9.93
C ALA A 345 10.10 -11.26 9.18
N LEU A 346 10.99 -10.95 8.23
CA LEU A 346 11.01 -9.70 7.47
C LEU A 346 9.65 -9.33 6.84
N GLY A 347 8.94 -10.31 6.26
CA GLY A 347 7.61 -10.06 5.68
C GLY A 347 6.60 -9.52 6.69
N ALA A 348 6.56 -10.08 7.91
CA ALA A 348 5.69 -9.61 8.98
C ALA A 348 6.12 -8.23 9.49
N ARG A 349 7.44 -7.97 9.53
CA ARG A 349 8.01 -6.68 9.92
C ARG A 349 7.63 -5.57 8.94
N CYS A 350 7.77 -5.81 7.64
CA CYS A 350 7.37 -4.86 6.61
C CYS A 350 5.84 -4.62 6.61
N LEU A 351 5.02 -5.65 6.83
CA LEU A 351 3.57 -5.49 6.93
C LEU A 351 3.17 -4.67 8.17
N LEU A 352 3.78 -4.94 9.33
CA LEU A 352 3.56 -4.15 10.54
C LEU A 352 3.98 -2.69 10.32
N PHE A 353 5.14 -2.48 9.69
CA PHE A 353 5.63 -1.16 9.32
C PHE A 353 4.63 -0.42 8.42
N MET A 354 4.19 -1.04 7.32
CA MET A 354 3.22 -0.44 6.40
C MET A 354 1.89 -0.09 7.10
N LEU A 355 1.36 -0.98 7.95
CA LEU A 355 0.13 -0.72 8.71
C LEU A 355 0.28 0.49 9.63
N MET A 356 1.35 0.52 10.44
CA MET A 356 1.54 1.60 11.42
C MET A 356 1.81 2.94 10.75
N VAL A 357 2.64 2.95 9.70
CA VAL A 357 2.95 4.18 8.95
C VAL A 357 1.72 4.74 8.27
N GLN A 358 0.94 3.91 7.58
CA GLN A 358 -0.23 4.40 6.83
C GLN A 358 -1.37 4.80 7.75
N LEU A 359 -1.52 4.14 8.92
CA LEU A 359 -2.46 4.59 9.95
C LEU A 359 -2.03 5.94 10.52
N GLY A 360 -0.74 6.09 10.86
CA GLY A 360 -0.17 7.32 11.36
C GLY A 360 -0.29 8.47 10.36
N ALA A 361 -0.01 8.22 9.08
CA ALA A 361 -0.16 9.19 8.01
C ALA A 361 -1.63 9.59 7.79
N GLY A 362 -2.56 8.62 7.83
CA GLY A 362 -3.99 8.91 7.75
C GLY A 362 -4.45 9.83 8.87
N TYR A 363 -4.04 9.57 10.12
CA TYR A 363 -4.36 10.45 11.23
C TYR A 363 -3.66 11.80 11.15
N LEU A 364 -2.38 11.84 10.77
CA LEU A 364 -1.64 13.09 10.60
C LEU A 364 -2.29 13.99 9.54
N SER A 365 -2.84 13.40 8.47
CA SER A 365 -3.59 14.11 7.44
C SER A 365 -4.96 14.63 7.92
N SER A 366 -5.50 14.10 9.02
CA SER A 366 -6.83 14.45 9.53
C SER A 366 -6.81 15.37 10.76
N ILE A 367 -5.68 15.47 11.48
CA ILE A 367 -5.55 16.37 12.63
C ILE A 367 -5.54 17.81 12.12
N GLY A 368 -6.40 18.66 12.69
CA GLY A 368 -6.56 20.05 12.24
C GLY A 368 -7.36 20.22 10.94
N GLY A 369 -7.59 19.15 10.18
CA GLY A 369 -8.42 19.11 8.98
C GLY A 369 -9.72 18.34 9.17
N HIS A 370 -10.19 17.70 8.11
CA HIS A 370 -11.41 16.89 8.07
C HIS A 370 -11.12 15.38 8.08
N ILE A 371 -12.09 14.61 8.57
CA ILE A 371 -12.02 13.14 8.51
C ILE A 371 -12.65 12.68 7.21
N GLU A 372 -11.81 12.33 6.24
CA GLU A 372 -12.24 11.57 5.08
C GLU A 372 -11.59 10.19 5.01
N ASN A 373 -12.41 9.20 4.66
CA ASN A 373 -11.96 7.81 4.52
C ASN A 373 -10.83 7.68 3.47
N HIS A 374 -10.75 8.58 2.50
CA HIS A 374 -9.76 8.51 1.43
C HIS A 374 -8.32 8.65 1.96
N TYR A 375 -8.07 9.42 3.03
CA TYR A 375 -6.74 9.54 3.66
C TYR A 375 -6.24 8.19 4.22
N PHE A 376 -7.17 7.30 4.56
CA PHE A 376 -6.87 5.95 5.05
C PHE A 376 -6.91 4.89 3.95
N SER A 377 -7.10 5.25 2.68
CA SER A 377 -7.17 4.27 1.58
C SER A 377 -5.90 3.42 1.47
N ALA A 378 -4.72 4.00 1.71
CA ALA A 378 -3.46 3.27 1.76
C ALA A 378 -3.46 2.23 2.89
N PHE A 379 -3.87 2.65 4.09
CA PHE A 379 -3.99 1.76 5.26
C PHE A 379 -4.96 0.62 5.01
N GLN A 380 -6.15 0.92 4.49
CA GLN A 380 -7.17 -0.07 4.16
C GLN A 380 -6.67 -1.05 3.10
N ARG A 381 -5.95 -0.58 2.07
CA ARG A 381 -5.26 -1.46 1.10
C ARG A 381 -4.26 -2.38 1.76
N THR A 382 -3.43 -1.90 2.69
CA THR A 382 -2.49 -2.78 3.40
C THR A 382 -3.23 -3.77 4.30
N LEU A 383 -4.33 -3.34 4.91
CA LEU A 383 -5.14 -4.15 5.80
C LEU A 383 -5.74 -5.38 5.10
N THR A 384 -6.18 -5.25 3.83
CA THR A 384 -6.72 -6.40 3.07
C THR A 384 -5.71 -7.53 2.89
N PHE A 385 -4.41 -7.24 2.92
CA PHE A 385 -3.35 -8.26 2.89
C PHE A 385 -2.89 -8.65 4.29
N ALA A 386 -2.69 -7.67 5.17
CA ALA A 386 -2.07 -7.88 6.48
C ALA A 386 -2.99 -8.63 7.47
N ALA A 387 -4.29 -8.34 7.49
CA ALA A 387 -5.25 -8.99 8.39
C ALA A 387 -5.33 -10.51 8.15
N PRO A 388 -5.65 -11.02 6.94
CA PRO A 388 -5.68 -12.46 6.70
C PRO A 388 -4.31 -13.12 6.93
N TYR A 389 -3.22 -12.42 6.59
CA TYR A 389 -1.88 -12.92 6.83
C TYR A 389 -1.58 -13.10 8.33
N ALA A 390 -1.91 -12.10 9.15
CA ALA A 390 -1.69 -12.12 10.59
C ALA A 390 -2.48 -13.26 11.26
N VAL A 391 -3.77 -13.41 10.92
CA VAL A 391 -4.63 -14.48 11.45
C VAL A 391 -4.07 -15.86 11.10
N LEU A 392 -3.73 -16.11 9.82
CA LEU A 392 -3.23 -17.40 9.37
C LEU A 392 -1.87 -17.77 9.98
N ARG A 393 -1.04 -16.78 10.30
CA ARG A 393 0.25 -17.01 10.95
C ARG A 393 0.15 -17.30 12.43
N MET A 394 -0.78 -16.62 13.11
CA MET A 394 -0.97 -16.72 14.56
C MET A 394 -1.82 -17.92 14.96
N PHE A 395 -2.74 -18.34 14.10
CA PHE A 395 -3.63 -19.48 14.34
C PHE A 395 -3.44 -20.57 13.28
N PRO A 396 -2.34 -21.37 13.35
CA PRO A 396 -2.15 -22.50 12.46
C PRO A 396 -3.30 -23.52 12.54
N ALA A 397 -4.03 -23.56 13.66
CA ALA A 397 -5.23 -24.38 13.81
C ALA A 397 -6.35 -23.95 12.85
N VAL A 398 -6.56 -22.65 12.62
CA VAL A 398 -7.48 -22.13 11.57
C VAL A 398 -7.05 -22.62 10.19
N ASN A 399 -5.74 -22.66 9.94
CA ASN A 399 -5.19 -23.24 8.72
C ASN A 399 -5.44 -24.77 8.67
N ARG A 400 -5.40 -25.49 9.81
CA ARG A 400 -5.70 -26.94 9.91
C ARG A 400 -7.20 -27.25 9.78
N THR A 401 -8.11 -26.36 10.23
CA THR A 401 -9.57 -26.47 10.15
C THR A 401 -10.16 -25.96 8.83
N LEU A 402 -9.33 -25.69 7.82
CA LEU A 402 -9.73 -25.58 6.41
C LEU A 402 -9.50 -26.91 5.64
N PRO A 403 -9.96 -28.10 6.08
CA PRO A 403 -9.66 -29.36 5.41
C PRO A 403 -10.32 -29.46 4.03
N ALA A 404 -11.46 -28.80 3.79
CA ALA A 404 -12.09 -28.77 2.47
C ALA A 404 -11.22 -28.01 1.44
N LEU A 405 -10.68 -26.85 1.85
CA LEU A 405 -9.79 -26.04 1.02
C LEU A 405 -8.42 -26.71 0.87
N ARG A 406 -7.87 -27.29 1.95
CA ARG A 406 -6.62 -28.06 1.90
C ARG A 406 -6.75 -29.33 1.09
N SER A 407 -7.86 -30.05 1.12
CA SER A 407 -8.04 -31.26 0.30
C SER A 407 -8.28 -30.90 -1.16
N ALA A 408 -8.96 -29.79 -1.47
CA ALA A 408 -9.01 -29.24 -2.82
C ALA A 408 -7.61 -28.82 -3.31
N ILE A 409 -6.86 -28.06 -2.51
CA ILE A 409 -5.52 -27.56 -2.85
C ILE A 409 -4.45 -28.65 -2.82
N ALA A 410 -4.55 -29.66 -1.94
CA ALA A 410 -3.65 -30.79 -1.86
C ALA A 410 -3.92 -31.78 -3.00
N ARG A 411 -5.18 -31.97 -3.43
CA ARG A 411 -5.48 -32.70 -4.67
C ARG A 411 -4.89 -31.99 -5.89
N VAL A 412 -4.95 -30.66 -5.93
CA VAL A 412 -4.30 -29.84 -6.97
C VAL A 412 -2.78 -29.87 -6.87
N ASN A 413 -2.18 -29.80 -5.67
CA ASN A 413 -0.72 -29.82 -5.50
C ASN A 413 -0.12 -31.22 -5.69
N ALA A 414 -0.85 -32.29 -5.34
CA ALA A 414 -0.44 -33.68 -5.55
C ALA A 414 -0.41 -34.04 -7.05
N SER A 415 -1.31 -33.47 -7.86
CA SER A 415 -1.25 -33.59 -9.32
C SER A 415 -0.18 -32.70 -9.98
N LEU A 416 0.41 -31.75 -9.25
CA LEU A 416 1.34 -30.72 -9.77
C LEU A 416 2.77 -30.85 -9.22
N GLY A 417 3.05 -31.87 -8.41
CA GLY A 417 4.41 -32.23 -8.01
C GLY A 417 5.20 -31.20 -7.18
N ARG A 418 4.60 -30.20 -6.51
CA ARG A 418 5.33 -29.29 -5.57
C ARG A 418 4.53 -28.64 -4.42
N ASN A 419 5.32 -28.38 -3.36
CA ASN A 419 5.25 -27.61 -2.09
C ASN A 419 3.94 -26.90 -1.62
N PRO A 420 3.45 -27.10 -0.36
CA PRO A 420 2.18 -26.58 0.19
C PRO A 420 1.96 -25.06 0.34
N ARG A 421 2.67 -24.20 -0.39
CA ARG A 421 2.66 -22.73 -0.19
C ARG A 421 1.54 -21.98 -0.95
N THR A 422 0.56 -22.66 -1.55
CA THR A 422 -0.51 -22.09 -2.39
C THR A 422 -1.85 -21.81 -1.66
N VAL A 423 -1.95 -22.12 -0.37
CA VAL A 423 -3.17 -21.91 0.46
C VAL A 423 -3.57 -20.43 0.63
N TRP A 424 -2.66 -19.50 0.34
CA TRP A 424 -2.82 -18.07 0.62
C TRP A 424 -3.79 -17.31 -0.30
N VAL A 425 -3.92 -17.69 -1.57
CA VAL A 425 -4.69 -16.93 -2.57
C VAL A 425 -6.19 -16.96 -2.26
N GLY A 426 -6.73 -18.15 -1.95
CA GLY A 426 -8.14 -18.32 -1.61
C GLY A 426 -8.52 -17.63 -0.29
N ALA A 427 -7.64 -17.65 0.71
CA ALA A 427 -7.90 -17.01 2.00
C ALA A 427 -7.80 -15.48 1.94
N ILE A 428 -6.87 -14.90 1.17
CA ILE A 428 -6.80 -13.43 1.00
C ILE A 428 -8.05 -12.93 0.27
N VAL A 429 -8.48 -13.61 -0.78
CA VAL A 429 -9.68 -13.25 -1.55
C VAL A 429 -10.94 -13.47 -0.71
N GLN A 430 -11.10 -14.62 -0.06
CA GLN A 430 -12.30 -14.94 0.74
C GLN A 430 -12.37 -14.18 2.06
N VAL A 431 -11.28 -13.93 2.79
CA VAL A 431 -11.32 -13.14 4.03
C VAL A 431 -11.54 -11.67 3.71
N SER A 432 -10.94 -11.15 2.62
CA SER A 432 -11.24 -9.79 2.16
C SER A 432 -12.71 -9.69 1.74
N LEU A 433 -13.22 -10.62 0.93
CA LEU A 433 -14.63 -10.62 0.52
C LEU A 433 -15.58 -10.87 1.70
N ALA A 434 -15.36 -11.87 2.55
CA ALA A 434 -16.25 -12.19 3.67
C ALA A 434 -16.26 -11.12 4.76
N PHE A 435 -15.15 -10.41 5.00
CA PHE A 435 -15.13 -9.30 5.95
C PHE A 435 -15.89 -8.07 5.41
N TRP A 436 -15.83 -7.81 4.11
CA TRP A 436 -16.60 -6.75 3.47
C TRP A 436 -18.08 -7.13 3.24
N ILE A 437 -18.39 -8.42 3.08
CA ILE A 437 -19.76 -8.97 2.93
C ILE A 437 -20.44 -9.16 4.31
N GLY A 438 -19.69 -9.42 5.38
CA GLY A 438 -20.23 -9.79 6.70
C GLY A 438 -20.84 -8.65 7.52
N ARG A 439 -21.09 -7.48 6.94
CA ARG A 439 -21.59 -6.29 7.66
C ARG A 439 -23.05 -5.94 7.45
N GLU A 440 -23.84 -6.79 6.78
CA GLU A 440 -25.28 -6.58 6.62
C GLU A 440 -26.16 -7.58 7.39
N ALA A 441 -25.57 -8.47 8.20
CA ALA A 441 -26.35 -9.20 9.19
C ALA A 441 -26.40 -8.39 10.49
N LYS A 442 -27.37 -7.46 10.56
CA LYS A 442 -27.72 -6.56 11.68
C LYS A 442 -27.02 -5.20 11.66
N PHE A 443 -27.58 -4.26 10.89
CA PHE A 443 -28.10 -3.00 11.41
C PHE A 443 -29.25 -2.54 10.51
#